data_AF-A0AAV3SJT1-F1
#
_entry.id   AF-A0AAV3SJT1-F1
#
_cell.length_a   1.000
_cell.length_b   1.000
_cell.length_c   1.000
_cell.angle_alpha   90.00
_cell.angle_beta   90.00
_cell.angle_gamma   90.00
#
_symmetry.space_group_name_H-M   'P 1'
#
loop_
_entity.id
_entity.type
_entity.pdbx_description
1 polymer ?
#
loop_
_entity_poly.entity_id
_entity_poly.type
_entity_poly.pdbx_seq_one_letter_code
_entity_poly.pdbx_strand_id
1 'polypeptide(L)'
;MSVIPEEWVGLDSTAGLLYELGWLLLMFVVLGGLLVLQPFFFDVKITPIRLSGSILLGVVLGVLLVVSTMSDRIRRFWETYEYRFGALLVFSLLFQAVLRLVPTWTLLTGITISIVAVPGRIAIYLQARAE
;
A
#
# COMPACT_ATOMS: atom_id res chain seq x y z
N MET A 1 21.42 -3.96 -9.55
CA MET A 1 20.69 -3.27 -10.64
C MET A 1 19.28 -3.03 -10.17
N SER A 2 18.77 -1.80 -10.25
CA SER A 2 17.36 -1.51 -10.01
C SER A 2 16.53 -2.15 -11.13
N VAL A 3 15.52 -2.95 -10.77
CA VAL A 3 14.56 -3.51 -11.75
C VAL A 3 13.62 -2.41 -12.27
N ILE A 4 13.53 -1.28 -11.57
CA ILE A 4 12.70 -0.14 -11.94
C ILE A 4 13.59 0.92 -12.63
N PRO A 5 13.29 1.33 -13.87
CA PRO A 5 14.01 2.40 -14.55
C PRO A 5 14.00 3.71 -13.74
N GLU A 6 15.12 4.44 -13.71
CA GLU A 6 15.23 5.70 -12.96
C GLU A 6 14.23 6.77 -13.45
N GLU A 7 13.88 6.74 -14.74
CA GLU A 7 12.84 7.56 -15.37
C GLU A 7 11.42 7.33 -14.79
N TRP A 8 11.18 6.24 -14.06
CA TRP A 8 9.89 5.94 -13.42
C TRP A 8 9.82 6.45 -11.98
N VAL A 9 10.93 6.99 -11.45
CA VAL A 9 11.01 7.52 -10.08
C VAL A 9 10.45 8.95 -9.99
N GLY A 10 10.34 9.65 -11.12
CA GLY A 10 9.73 10.98 -11.22
C GLY A 10 8.24 10.99 -10.85
N LEU A 11 7.81 12.02 -10.12
CA LEU A 11 6.41 12.20 -9.71
C LEU A 11 5.48 12.51 -10.90
N ASP A 12 6.04 13.01 -11.99
CA ASP A 12 5.42 13.35 -13.26
C ASP A 12 5.44 12.19 -14.28
N SER A 13 6.03 11.05 -13.92
CA SER A 13 6.17 9.90 -14.81
C SER A 13 4.87 9.10 -14.90
N THR A 14 4.26 9.06 -16.09
CA THR A 14 3.05 8.27 -16.35
C THR A 14 3.29 6.77 -16.14
N ALA A 15 4.47 6.27 -16.53
CA ALA A 15 4.83 4.87 -16.35
C ALA A 15 5.01 4.51 -14.87
N GLY A 16 5.64 5.39 -14.08
CA GLY A 16 5.75 5.25 -12.63
C GLY A 16 4.38 5.23 -11.93
N LEU A 17 3.48 6.15 -12.31
CA LEU A 17 2.11 6.16 -11.79
C LEU A 17 1.36 4.87 -12.13
N LEU A 18 1.38 4.42 -13.38
CA LEU A 18 0.68 3.20 -13.80
C LEU A 18 1.24 1.95 -13.11
N TYR A 19 2.56 1.88 -12.92
CA TYR A 19 3.21 0.82 -12.18
C TYR A 19 2.69 0.76 -10.74
N GLU A 20 2.68 1.89 -10.03
CA GLU A 20 2.16 1.95 -8.66
C GLU A 20 0.67 1.66 -8.55
N LEU A 21 -0.15 2.21 -9.46
CA LEU A 21 -1.58 1.93 -9.53
C LEU A 21 -1.83 0.44 -9.81
N GLY A 22 -1.02 -0.18 -10.66
CA GLY A 22 -1.05 -1.63 -10.91
C GLY A 22 -0.80 -2.43 -9.63
N TRP A 23 0.18 -2.03 -8.82
CA TRP A 23 0.45 -2.66 -7.52
C TRP A 23 -0.66 -2.43 -6.49
N LEU A 24 -1.22 -1.23 -6.41
CA LEU A 24 -2.35 -0.93 -5.52
C LEU A 24 -3.60 -1.73 -5.92
N LEU A 25 -3.87 -1.85 -7.22
CA LEU A 25 -4.96 -2.67 -7.74
C LEU A 25 -4.72 -4.16 -7.46
N LEU A 26 -3.50 -4.66 -7.69
CA LEU A 26 -3.15 -6.04 -7.39
C LEU A 26 -3.32 -6.34 -5.90
N MET A 27 -2.87 -5.44 -5.02
CA MET A 27 -3.07 -5.53 -3.58
C MET A 27 -4.56 -5.59 -3.24
N PHE A 28 -5.37 -4.70 -3.81
CA PHE A 28 -6.83 -4.70 -3.61
C PHE A 28 -7.45 -6.04 -4.03
N VAL A 29 -7.08 -6.57 -5.19
CA VAL A 29 -7.61 -7.84 -5.71
C VAL A 29 -7.19 -9.02 -4.82
N VAL A 30 -5.93 -9.08 -4.41
CA VAL A 30 -5.42 -10.16 -3.54
C VAL A 30 -6.09 -10.13 -2.17
N LEU A 31 -6.15 -8.97 -1.52
CA LEU A 31 -6.78 -8.83 -0.20
C LEU A 31 -8.30 -9.04 -0.25
N GLY A 32 -8.95 -8.51 -1.27
CA GLY A 32 -10.37 -8.74 -1.53
C GLY A 32 -10.67 -10.21 -1.79
N GLY A 33 -9.82 -10.89 -2.56
CA GLY A 33 -9.90 -12.33 -2.78
C GLY A 33 -9.78 -13.12 -1.48
N LEU A 34 -8.82 -12.80 -0.62
CA LEU A 34 -8.69 -13.42 0.71
C LEU A 34 -9.93 -13.18 1.59
N LEU A 35 -10.52 -11.99 1.51
CA LEU A 35 -11.71 -11.62 2.28
C LEU A 35 -12.97 -12.38 1.81
N VAL A 36 -13.14 -12.56 0.50
CA VAL A 36 -14.30 -13.24 -0.11
C VAL A 36 -14.18 -14.75 -0.03
N LEU A 37 -13.01 -15.30 -0.38
CA LEU A 37 -12.81 -16.75 -0.46
C LEU A 37 -12.59 -17.39 0.91
N GLN A 38 -12.22 -16.60 1.92
CA GLN A 38 -11.97 -17.04 3.30
C GLN A 38 -11.32 -18.43 3.37
N PRO A 39 -10.11 -18.62 2.79
CA PRO A 39 -9.50 -19.93 2.80
C PRO A 39 -9.36 -20.42 4.24
N PHE A 40 -9.38 -21.74 4.45
CA PHE A 40 -9.55 -22.43 5.74
C PHE A 40 -8.75 -21.90 6.95
N PHE A 41 -7.73 -21.07 6.74
CA PHE A 41 -6.90 -20.44 7.75
C PHE A 41 -7.43 -19.08 8.26
N PHE A 42 -8.49 -18.49 7.68
CA PHE A 42 -9.00 -17.17 8.04
C PHE A 42 -10.48 -17.19 8.44
N ASP A 43 -10.77 -16.97 9.73
CA ASP A 43 -12.12 -16.68 10.22
C ASP A 43 -12.32 -15.17 10.29
N VAL A 44 -13.01 -14.61 9.28
CA VAL A 44 -13.23 -13.16 9.16
C VAL A 44 -14.64 -12.80 9.64
N LYS A 45 -14.71 -12.30 10.87
CA LYS A 45 -15.96 -11.77 11.45
C LYS A 45 -16.02 -10.26 11.31
N ILE A 46 -16.84 -9.78 10.38
CA ILE A 46 -17.11 -8.36 10.17
C ILE A 46 -18.11 -7.91 11.23
N THR A 47 -17.63 -7.13 12.19
CA THR A 47 -18.47 -6.43 13.17
C THR A 47 -18.36 -4.92 12.94
N PRO A 48 -19.38 -4.12 13.32
CA PRO A 48 -19.35 -2.67 13.10
C PRO A 48 -18.10 -1.98 13.65
N ILE A 49 -17.64 -2.39 14.84
CA ILE A 49 -16.42 -1.89 15.48
C ILE A 49 -15.16 -2.24 14.68
N ARG A 50 -15.05 -3.48 14.19
CA ARG A 50 -13.89 -3.91 13.40
C ARG A 50 -13.86 -3.20 12.05
N LEU A 51 -15.03 -2.98 11.46
CA LEU A 51 -15.17 -2.28 10.19
C LEU A 51 -14.77 -0.81 10.34
N SER A 52 -15.38 -0.07 11.27
CA SER A 52 -15.09 1.35 11.46
C SER A 52 -13.64 1.60 11.87
N GLY A 53 -13.11 0.78 12.77
CA GLY A 53 -11.73 0.88 13.22
C GLY A 53 -10.72 0.61 12.09
N SER A 54 -10.97 -0.41 11.26
CA SER A 54 -10.09 -0.73 10.13
C SER A 54 -10.14 0.34 9.03
N ILE A 55 -11.32 0.92 8.79
CA ILE A 55 -11.46 2.03 7.85
C ILE A 55 -10.67 3.25 8.35
N LEU A 56 -10.85 3.65 9.61
CA LEU A 56 -10.12 4.79 10.18
C LEU A 56 -8.60 4.58 10.10
N LEU A 57 -8.14 3.40 10.51
CA LEU A 57 -6.72 3.05 10.48
C LEU A 57 -6.19 3.03 9.04
N GLY A 58 -6.96 2.45 8.12
CA GLY A 58 -6.60 2.37 6.70
C GLY A 58 -6.57 3.73 6.01
N VAL A 59 -7.47 4.65 6.36
CA VAL A 59 -7.43 6.04 5.86
C VAL A 59 -6.18 6.75 6.34
N VAL A 60 -5.88 6.69 7.64
CA VAL A 60 -4.67 7.33 8.20
C VAL A 60 -3.40 6.78 7.55
N LEU A 61 -3.27 5.45 7.45
CA LEU A 61 -2.13 4.82 6.81
C LEU A 61 -2.06 5.13 5.31
N GLY A 62 -3.19 5.14 4.60
CA GLY A 62 -3.25 5.46 3.18
C GLY A 62 -2.80 6.89 2.89
N VAL A 63 -3.27 7.86 3.68
CA VAL A 63 -2.82 9.26 3.59
C VAL A 63 -1.32 9.36 3.90
N LEU A 64 -0.85 8.70 4.95
CA LEU A 64 0.57 8.69 5.30
C LEU A 64 1.43 8.12 4.17
N LEU A 65 0.96 7.06 3.51
CA LEU A 65 1.61 6.45 2.35
C LEU A 65 1.72 7.47 1.21
N VAL A 66 0.63 8.16 0.89
CA VAL A 66 0.60 9.20 -0.15
C VAL A 66 1.55 10.35 0.19
N VAL A 67 1.51 10.90 1.40
CA VAL A 67 2.40 11.98 1.84
C VAL A 67 3.86 11.54 1.84
N SER A 68 4.15 10.27 2.20
CA SER A 68 5.51 9.75 2.21
C SER A 68 6.20 9.80 0.85
N THR A 69 5.43 9.70 -0.24
CA THR A 69 5.97 9.77 -1.61
C THR A 69 6.49 11.15 -1.99
N MET A 70 6.06 12.20 -1.30
CA MET A 70 6.57 13.56 -1.50
C MET A 70 7.89 13.81 -0.76
N SER A 71 8.30 12.93 0.15
CA SER A 71 9.51 13.13 0.96
C SER A 71 10.75 12.58 0.29
N ASP A 72 11.69 13.46 -0.09
CA ASP A 72 13.00 13.07 -0.63
C ASP A 72 13.81 12.18 0.32
N ARG A 73 13.57 12.29 1.63
CA ARG A 73 14.25 11.47 2.65
C ARG A 73 13.80 10.02 2.58
N ILE A 74 12.51 9.81 2.40
CA ILE A 74 11.92 8.48 2.26
C ILE A 74 12.31 7.89 0.91
N ARG A 75 12.30 8.70 -0.16
CA ARG A 75 12.75 8.24 -1.48
C ARG A 75 14.20 7.75 -1.48
N ARG A 76 15.12 8.52 -0.88
CA ARG A 76 16.53 8.12 -0.70
C ARG A 76 16.72 6.84 0.13
N PHE A 77 15.87 6.62 1.14
CA PHE A 77 15.89 5.37 1.91
C PHE A 77 15.57 4.15 1.02
N TRP A 78 14.64 4.29 0.08
CA TRP A 78 14.23 3.24 -0.85
C TRP A 78 15.17 3.03 -2.04
N GLU A 79 16.01 4.00 -2.37
CA GLU A 79 17.05 3.89 -3.42
C GLU A 79 18.17 2.93 -3.01
N THR A 80 18.49 2.86 -1.72
CA THR A 80 19.53 1.95 -1.21
C THR A 80 19.01 0.51 -1.16
N TYR A 81 19.60 -0.37 -1.97
CA TYR A 81 19.16 -1.77 -2.09
C TYR A 81 19.10 -2.53 -0.76
N GLU A 82 20.12 -2.40 0.08
CA GLU A 82 20.21 -3.12 1.36
C GLU A 82 19.09 -2.73 2.33
N TYR A 83 18.84 -1.42 2.47
CA TYR A 83 17.75 -0.91 3.30
C TYR A 83 16.38 -1.28 2.73
N ARG A 84 16.19 -1.18 1.42
CA ARG A 84 14.96 -1.62 0.74
C ARG A 84 14.68 -3.09 0.97
N PHE A 85 15.67 -3.96 0.79
CA PHE A 85 15.51 -5.40 0.98
C PHE A 85 15.20 -5.73 2.44
N GLY A 86 15.97 -5.20 3.38
CA GLY A 86 15.74 -5.41 4.81
C GLY A 86 14.37 -4.91 5.26
N ALA A 87 13.96 -3.72 4.82
CA ALA A 87 12.65 -3.15 5.13
C ALA A 87 11.50 -3.99 4.56
N LEU A 88 11.59 -4.44 3.30
CA LEU A 88 10.57 -5.30 2.69
C LEU A 88 10.49 -6.67 3.35
N LEU A 89 11.63 -7.24 3.74
CA LEU A 89 11.67 -8.53 4.45
C LEU A 89 11.02 -8.42 5.82
N VAL A 90 11.40 -7.41 6.62
CA VAL A 90 10.79 -7.14 7.92
C VAL A 90 9.29 -6.85 7.77
N PHE A 91 8.92 -6.03 6.79
CA PHE A 91 7.53 -5.72 6.49
C PHE A 91 6.74 -6.98 6.12
N SER A 92 7.28 -7.86 5.27
CA SER A 92 6.62 -9.10 4.86
C SER A 92 6.40 -10.05 6.05
N LEU A 93 7.41 -10.22 6.91
CA LEU A 93 7.31 -11.05 8.10
C LEU A 93 6.29 -10.48 9.10
N LEU A 94 6.34 -9.17 9.35
CA LEU A 94 5.39 -8.48 10.22
C LEU A 94 3.97 -8.59 9.66
N PHE A 95 3.80 -8.36 8.36
CA PHE A 95 2.51 -8.43 7.68
C PHE A 95 1.89 -9.83 7.83
N GLN A 96 2.67 -10.89 7.58
CA GLN A 96 2.23 -12.26 7.77
C GLN A 96 1.83 -12.55 9.23
N ALA A 97 2.63 -12.08 10.19
CA ALA A 97 2.32 -12.25 11.62
C ALA A 97 1.02 -11.54 12.02
N VAL A 98 0.85 -10.28 11.62
CA VAL A 98 -0.35 -9.49 11.93
C VAL A 98 -1.58 -10.05 11.23
N LEU A 99 -1.44 -10.48 9.96
CA LEU A 99 -2.51 -11.12 9.20
C LEU A 99 -3.01 -12.40 9.89
N ARG A 100 -2.11 -13.15 10.55
CA ARG A 100 -2.49 -14.34 11.32
C ARG A 100 -3.18 -13.99 12.65
N LEU A 101 -2.76 -12.90 13.31
CA LEU A 101 -3.29 -12.49 14.61
C LEU A 101 -4.64 -11.80 14.50
N VAL A 102 -4.79 -10.89 13.53
CA VAL A 102 -5.98 -10.02 13.40
C VAL A 102 -6.42 -9.92 11.94
N PRO A 103 -6.78 -11.03 11.29
CA PRO A 103 -6.99 -11.11 9.84
C PRO A 103 -8.02 -10.11 9.33
N THR A 104 -9.15 -9.97 10.04
CA THR A 104 -10.21 -9.03 9.68
C THR A 104 -9.69 -7.60 9.60
N TRP A 105 -8.92 -7.15 10.60
CA TRP A 105 -8.40 -5.79 10.63
C TRP A 105 -7.38 -5.55 9.54
N THR A 106 -6.46 -6.50 9.35
CA THR A 106 -5.40 -6.38 8.34
C THR A 106 -5.97 -6.32 6.92
N LEU A 107 -6.93 -7.19 6.59
CA LEU A 107 -7.55 -7.21 5.27
C LEU A 107 -8.33 -5.93 5.00
N LEU A 108 -9.21 -5.51 5.91
CA LEU A 108 -10.02 -4.31 5.74
C LEU A 108 -9.17 -3.03 5.71
N THR A 109 -8.15 -2.95 6.56
CA THR A 109 -7.21 -1.84 6.56
C THR A 109 -6.46 -1.78 5.23
N GLY A 110 -5.92 -2.90 4.76
CA GLY A 110 -5.17 -2.96 3.51
C GLY A 110 -6.02 -2.57 2.29
N ILE A 111 -7.26 -3.06 2.23
CA ILE A 111 -8.23 -2.66 1.19
C ILE A 111 -8.48 -1.15 1.25
N THR A 112 -8.68 -0.61 2.44
CA THR A 112 -8.93 0.83 2.63
C THR A 112 -7.71 1.67 2.21
N ILE A 113 -6.49 1.22 2.55
CA ILE A 113 -5.25 1.86 2.10
C ILE A 113 -5.23 1.92 0.57
N SER A 114 -5.51 0.82 -0.13
CA SER A 114 -5.53 0.80 -1.59
C SER A 114 -6.55 1.80 -2.16
N ILE A 115 -7.76 1.84 -1.61
CA ILE A 115 -8.82 2.76 -2.05
C ILE A 115 -8.41 4.22 -1.85
N VAL A 116 -7.75 4.56 -0.75
CA VAL A 116 -7.34 5.93 -0.40
C VAL A 116 -6.08 6.36 -1.16
N ALA A 117 -5.13 5.44 -1.35
CA ALA A 117 -3.86 5.72 -2.00
C ALA A 117 -4.00 5.98 -3.50
N VAL A 118 -4.94 5.30 -4.18
CA VAL A 118 -5.20 5.48 -5.62
C VAL A 118 -5.51 6.95 -5.98
N PRO A 119 -6.55 7.60 -5.43
CA PRO A 119 -6.85 9.00 -5.75
C PRO A 119 -5.75 9.93 -5.26
N GLY A 120 -5.11 9.63 -4.12
CA GLY A 120 -3.99 10.42 -3.61
C GLY A 120 -2.80 10.46 -4.58
N ARG A 121 -2.39 9.32 -5.13
CA ARG A 121 -1.29 9.27 -6.11
C ARG A 121 -1.65 9.92 -7.44
N ILE A 122 -2.90 9.78 -7.90
CA ILE A 122 -3.39 10.48 -9.09
C ILE A 122 -3.34 12.00 -8.88
N ALA A 123 -3.76 12.50 -7.71
CA ALA A 123 -3.72 13.92 -7.40
C ALA A 123 -2.28 14.47 -7.39
N ILE A 124 -1.33 13.75 -6.80
CA ILE A 124 0.09 14.12 -6.81
C ILE A 124 0.64 14.19 -8.23
N TYR A 125 0.32 13.18 -9.06
CA TYR A 125 0.75 13.17 -10.46
C TYR A 125 0.21 14.37 -11.25
N LEU A 126 -1.08 14.69 -11.07
CA LEU A 126 -1.70 15.84 -11.73
C LEU A 126 -1.08 17.16 -11.27
N GLN A 127 -0.73 17.28 -9.98
CA GLN A 127 -0.03 18.44 -9.45
C GLN A 127 1.39 18.56 -10.04
N ALA A 128 2.16 17.47 -10.03
CA ALA A 128 3.53 17.45 -10.55
C ALA A 128 3.62 17.71 -12.06
N ARG A 129 2.55 17.42 -12.82
CA ARG A 129 2.47 17.71 -14.26
C ARG A 129 2.02 19.14 -14.58
N ALA A 130 1.40 19.82 -13.61
CA ALA A 130 0.92 21.19 -13.76
C ALA A 130 1.99 22.24 -13.37
N GLU A 131 2.98 21.85 -12.57
CA GLU A 131 4.19 22.61 -12.26
C GLU A 131 5.24 22.51 -13.39
#